data_AF-A0A2M7DEG3-F1
#
_entry.id   AF-A0A2M7DEG3-F1
#
_cell.length_a   1.000
_cell.length_b   1.000
_cell.length_c   1.000
_cell.angle_alpha   90.00
_cell.angle_beta   90.00
_cell.angle_gamma   90.00
#
_symmetry.space_group_name_H-M   'P 1'
#
loop_
_entity.id
_entity.type
_entity.pdbx_description
1 polymer ?
#
loop_
_entity_poly.entity_id
_entity_poly.type
_entity_poly.pdbx_seq_one_letter_code
_entity_poly.pdbx_strand_id
1 'polypeptide(L)'
;FVMSQTPNFDRAINEILAEIKPHQKTCPQCGSVFDIFQEDIEFYKMFKVPPPTLCPACRLQRRMGYRNNLWPIFYKKTCSAPGHHEKVISSHAEDDPIKIYDYNFWHSDAWEPMDFGRNYNFTENFFSQFKDFAWYIPHVSLYKDPKGVNSDYVLSGLQPKNCYYSTVPYRSEDVYYSVLTLYCRDCVDCLQLDNCEQCYDSIHLYRCHSCFFCYDCSEYLNSYFLFNCRNCQHCFGCDNLRNKKYYFFNQPLSKEDYETKLKAINLGKRTVLREYQNKFGEILSLAIHRDNSNLKVINSIGNDLRECRDCFWCFEIWGGCENMRYCQSTEKSNNAMDFFGGSFDSFIYESSGISYCNNMKFCVQCRYSSSLEYCVECKQCDFCFGCFGLNNKKYYIFNKPYSESDYWALIDKIKSQMLQTGEYGQFFPLTDSWVSYNNSSAFVDFPLAEQEARQRGWHWQNEVESELDLSKFSALQAKDIPDDIADVADDILDKVLICEQTNKPFRLTKHELDFYRQHKLPLPAVHPLQRIKNRFVFRHPYKLWKDVCFNCKKEMHSGWDPAKKYKVYCETCYLKEVV
;
A
#
# COMPACT_ATOMS: atom_id res chain seq x y z
N PHE A 1 -6.93 40.25 14.80
CA PHE A 1 -7.96 39.18 14.68
C PHE A 1 -8.28 39.01 13.20
N VAL A 2 -8.07 37.82 12.64
CA VAL A 2 -8.54 37.50 11.28
C VAL A 2 -10.01 37.08 11.40
N MET A 3 -10.90 37.65 10.59
CA MET A 3 -12.31 37.25 10.59
C MET A 3 -12.46 35.86 9.98
N SER A 4 -13.34 35.03 10.53
CA SER A 4 -13.62 33.71 9.97
C SER A 4 -14.37 33.82 8.65
N GLN A 5 -13.96 33.02 7.66
CA GLN A 5 -14.68 32.86 6.39
C GLN A 5 -15.92 31.98 6.54
N THR A 6 -16.03 31.22 7.63
CA THR A 6 -17.16 30.29 7.89
C THR A 6 -17.71 30.51 9.31
N PRO A 7 -18.34 31.67 9.60
CA PRO A 7 -18.68 32.09 10.96
C PRO A 7 -19.90 31.39 11.58
N ASN A 8 -20.73 30.69 10.81
CA ASN A 8 -21.79 29.85 11.38
C ASN A 8 -21.25 28.46 11.73
N PHE A 9 -20.48 27.86 10.82
CA PHE A 9 -19.79 26.59 11.07
C PHE A 9 -18.83 26.71 12.27
N ASP A 10 -17.99 27.75 12.31
CA ASP A 10 -17.01 27.96 13.39
C ASP A 10 -17.68 28.07 14.77
N ARG A 11 -18.88 28.65 14.85
CA ARG A 11 -19.64 28.76 16.11
C ARG A 11 -20.09 27.37 16.58
N ALA A 12 -20.78 26.64 15.71
CA ALA A 12 -21.34 25.33 16.02
C ALA A 12 -20.25 24.29 16.35
N ILE A 13 -19.12 24.29 15.63
CA ILE A 13 -18.03 23.35 15.93
C ILE A 13 -17.29 23.70 17.23
N ASN A 14 -17.16 24.98 17.57
CA ASN A 14 -16.53 25.39 18.83
C ASN A 14 -17.37 25.03 20.05
N GLU A 15 -18.71 25.10 19.95
CA GLU A 15 -19.63 24.61 20.99
C GLU A 15 -19.42 23.11 21.26
N ILE A 16 -19.43 22.29 20.20
CA ILE A 16 -19.13 20.85 20.30
C ILE A 16 -17.75 20.60 20.93
N LEU A 17 -16.71 21.30 20.47
CA LEU A 17 -15.33 21.10 20.91
C LEU A 17 -15.05 21.55 22.35
N ALA A 18 -15.86 22.46 22.91
CA ALA A 18 -15.68 22.96 24.28
C ALA A 18 -15.98 21.88 25.33
N GLU A 19 -16.92 20.98 25.05
CA GLU A 19 -17.43 20.01 26.03
C GLU A 19 -16.67 18.68 26.06
N ILE A 20 -15.91 18.36 25.01
CA ILE A 20 -15.27 17.04 24.84
C ILE A 20 -14.19 16.81 25.90
N LYS A 21 -14.30 15.67 26.58
CA LYS A 21 -13.34 15.11 27.54
C LYS A 21 -12.96 13.68 27.11
N PRO A 22 -11.86 13.10 27.61
CA PRO A 22 -11.51 11.72 27.33
C PRO A 22 -12.65 10.75 27.69
N HIS A 23 -12.99 9.84 26.78
CA HIS A 23 -14.13 8.93 26.90
C HIS A 23 -13.98 7.70 26.00
N GLN A 24 -14.84 6.71 26.16
CA GLN A 24 -14.93 5.55 25.29
C GLN A 24 -16.12 5.63 24.33
N LYS A 25 -15.96 5.09 23.13
CA LYS A 25 -17.01 4.96 22.11
C LYS A 25 -17.08 3.51 21.60
N THR A 26 -18.28 3.07 21.23
CA THR A 26 -18.47 1.79 20.52
C THR A 26 -18.45 2.05 19.01
N CYS A 27 -17.60 1.33 18.27
CA CYS A 27 -17.51 1.45 16.82
C CYS A 27 -18.74 0.80 16.15
N PRO A 28 -19.55 1.52 15.35
CA PRO A 28 -20.73 0.95 14.71
C PRO A 28 -20.40 -0.07 13.60
N GLN A 29 -19.18 -0.07 13.05
CA GLN A 29 -18.76 -0.98 11.97
C GLN A 29 -18.31 -2.37 12.46
N CYS A 30 -17.80 -2.48 13.69
CA CYS A 30 -17.25 -3.74 14.21
C CYS A 30 -17.58 -4.05 15.68
N GLY A 31 -18.34 -3.18 16.36
CA GLY A 31 -18.70 -3.34 17.77
C GLY A 31 -17.57 -3.11 18.78
N SER A 32 -16.33 -2.86 18.35
CA SER A 32 -15.20 -2.65 19.26
C SER A 32 -15.37 -1.36 20.07
N VAL A 33 -15.18 -1.42 21.38
CA VAL A 33 -14.97 -0.24 22.21
C VAL A 33 -13.57 0.33 21.93
N PHE A 34 -13.47 1.65 21.80
CA PHE A 34 -12.20 2.37 21.62
C PHE A 34 -12.20 3.67 22.43
N ASP A 35 -11.03 4.03 22.93
CA ASP A 35 -10.81 5.27 23.68
C ASP A 35 -10.62 6.47 22.76
N ILE A 36 -11.10 7.63 23.22
CA ILE A 36 -10.73 8.97 22.77
C ILE A 36 -9.85 9.56 23.87
N PHE A 37 -8.56 9.72 23.60
CA PHE A 37 -7.58 10.23 24.56
C PHE A 37 -7.58 11.77 24.57
N GLN A 38 -6.90 12.38 25.56
CA GLN A 38 -6.80 13.84 25.68
C GLN A 38 -6.09 14.46 24.46
N GLU A 39 -5.06 13.76 23.97
CA GLU A 39 -4.27 14.13 22.82
C GLU A 39 -5.09 14.01 21.50
N ASP A 40 -6.06 13.10 21.41
CA ASP A 40 -6.99 13.06 20.26
C ASP A 40 -7.87 14.32 20.21
N ILE A 41 -8.30 14.80 21.37
CA ILE A 41 -9.16 15.98 21.50
C ILE A 41 -8.40 17.25 21.11
N GLU A 42 -7.10 17.31 21.39
CA GLU A 42 -6.21 18.40 20.94
C GLU A 42 -6.11 18.44 19.42
N PHE A 43 -6.01 17.28 18.75
CA PHE A 43 -6.13 17.20 17.29
C PHE A 43 -7.51 17.70 16.83
N TYR A 44 -8.62 17.21 17.42
CA TYR A 44 -9.97 17.64 17.02
C TYR A 44 -10.17 19.16 17.13
N LYS A 45 -9.60 19.78 18.17
CA LYS A 45 -9.60 21.24 18.40
C LYS A 45 -8.72 22.01 17.41
N MET A 46 -7.46 21.60 17.25
CA MET A 46 -6.49 22.15 16.28
C MET A 46 -7.08 22.26 14.87
N PHE A 47 -7.97 21.34 14.53
CA PHE A 47 -8.47 21.12 13.20
C PHE A 47 -9.95 21.46 12.96
N LYS A 48 -10.70 21.85 14.00
CA LYS A 48 -12.15 22.10 13.92
C LYS A 48 -12.94 20.93 13.33
N VAL A 49 -12.85 19.74 13.94
CA VAL A 49 -13.65 18.56 13.56
C VAL A 49 -14.23 17.84 14.79
N PRO A 50 -15.40 17.19 14.69
CA PRO A 50 -15.93 16.37 15.78
C PRO A 50 -15.14 15.05 15.93
N PRO A 51 -15.24 14.37 17.09
CA PRO A 51 -14.65 13.05 17.30
C PRO A 51 -15.18 12.00 16.32
N PRO A 52 -14.34 11.08 15.83
CA PRO A 52 -14.72 10.05 14.87
C PRO A 52 -15.78 9.10 15.46
N THR A 53 -16.62 8.53 14.59
CA THR A 53 -17.58 7.48 14.98
C THR A 53 -16.95 6.08 14.95
N LEU A 54 -15.99 5.87 14.05
CA LEU A 54 -15.29 4.60 13.85
C LEU A 54 -14.00 4.50 14.68
N CYS A 55 -13.70 3.28 15.15
CA CYS A 55 -12.40 2.97 15.76
C CYS A 55 -11.25 3.07 14.74
N PRO A 56 -9.99 3.29 15.17
CA PRO A 56 -8.85 3.49 14.26
C PRO A 56 -8.70 2.40 13.18
N ALA A 57 -8.92 1.13 13.52
CA ALA A 57 -8.85 0.03 12.56
C ALA A 57 -9.92 0.11 11.46
N CYS A 58 -11.16 0.47 11.82
CA CYS A 58 -12.24 0.64 10.84
C CYS A 58 -12.03 1.89 9.97
N ARG A 59 -11.45 2.95 10.54
CA ARG A 59 -11.04 4.13 9.74
C ARG A 59 -9.92 3.78 8.77
N LEU A 60 -8.94 2.97 9.19
CA LEU A 60 -7.87 2.48 8.32
C LEU A 60 -8.42 1.65 7.15
N GLN A 61 -9.28 0.67 7.45
CA GLN A 61 -10.01 -0.10 6.43
C GLN A 61 -10.75 0.81 5.46
N ARG A 62 -11.44 1.84 5.97
CA ARG A 62 -12.15 2.85 5.17
C ARG A 62 -11.22 3.62 4.23
N ARG A 63 -10.08 4.14 4.72
CA ARG A 63 -9.10 4.86 3.88
C ARG A 63 -8.44 3.97 2.82
N MET A 64 -8.04 2.76 3.20
CA MET A 64 -7.37 1.82 2.30
C MET A 64 -8.29 1.30 1.19
N GLY A 65 -9.61 1.36 1.36
CA GLY A 65 -10.58 0.93 0.35
C GLY A 65 -10.70 1.87 -0.85
N TYR A 66 -10.07 3.05 -0.79
CA TYR A 66 -9.95 4.01 -1.89
C TYR A 66 -8.60 3.96 -2.61
N ARG A 67 -7.80 2.93 -2.31
CA ARG A 67 -6.48 2.67 -2.88
C ARG A 67 -6.44 1.26 -3.41
N ASN A 68 -5.65 1.04 -4.45
CA ASN A 68 -5.28 -0.27 -5.00
C ASN A 68 -3.75 -0.43 -5.05
N ASN A 69 -3.01 0.41 -4.30
CA ASN A 69 -1.55 0.44 -4.35
C ASN A 69 -0.86 -0.75 -3.67
N LEU A 70 -1.58 -1.60 -2.92
CA LEU A 70 -1.01 -2.84 -2.39
C LEU A 70 -1.16 -4.03 -3.34
N TRP A 71 -2.13 -4.02 -4.26
CA TRP A 71 -2.39 -5.15 -5.16
C TRP A 71 -2.22 -4.64 -6.61
N PRO A 72 -1.14 -4.99 -7.33
CA PRO A 72 -0.98 -4.65 -8.74
C PRO A 72 -1.93 -5.49 -9.60
N ILE A 73 -3.23 -5.19 -9.52
CA ILE A 73 -4.24 -5.70 -10.44
C ILE A 73 -4.37 -4.71 -11.58
N PHE A 74 -4.13 -5.21 -12.79
CA PHE A 74 -4.33 -4.47 -14.04
C PHE A 74 -5.32 -5.23 -14.90
N TYR A 75 -6.27 -4.50 -15.46
CA TYR A 75 -7.25 -4.95 -16.44
C TYR A 75 -6.99 -4.27 -17.78
N LYS A 76 -7.73 -4.70 -18.79
CA LYS A 76 -7.97 -3.92 -20.00
C LYS A 76 -9.40 -3.42 -19.96
N LYS A 77 -9.58 -2.15 -20.30
CA LYS A 77 -10.90 -1.52 -20.35
C LYS A 77 -11.00 -0.55 -21.52
N THR A 78 -12.17 -0.51 -22.14
CA THR A 78 -12.46 0.38 -23.28
C THR A 78 -12.47 1.84 -22.83
N CYS A 79 -11.68 2.69 -23.50
CA CYS A 79 -11.65 4.12 -23.22
C CYS A 79 -13.01 4.76 -23.56
N SER A 80 -13.53 5.58 -22.64
CA SER A 80 -14.83 6.27 -22.78
C SER A 80 -14.71 7.71 -23.31
N ALA A 81 -13.50 8.15 -23.67
CA ALA A 81 -13.28 9.52 -24.15
C ALA A 81 -13.93 9.75 -25.52
N PRO A 82 -14.41 10.96 -25.85
CA PRO A 82 -15.05 11.25 -27.13
C PRO A 82 -14.14 10.92 -28.34
N GLY A 83 -14.57 9.98 -29.18
CA GLY A 83 -13.81 9.53 -30.35
C GLY A 83 -12.80 8.40 -30.09
N HIS A 84 -12.69 7.91 -28.84
CA HIS A 84 -11.85 6.78 -28.47
C HIS A 84 -12.65 5.47 -28.42
N HIS A 85 -12.01 4.37 -28.82
CA HIS A 85 -12.62 3.03 -28.93
C HIS A 85 -11.65 1.89 -28.55
N GLU A 86 -10.42 2.23 -28.21
CA GLU A 86 -9.36 1.31 -27.85
C GLU A 86 -9.49 0.80 -26.40
N LYS A 87 -9.03 -0.43 -26.17
CA LYS A 87 -8.84 -0.98 -24.83
C LYS A 87 -7.49 -0.53 -24.28
N VAL A 88 -7.51 0.20 -23.18
CA VAL A 88 -6.32 0.66 -22.45
C VAL A 88 -6.11 -0.14 -21.17
N ILE A 89 -4.88 -0.10 -20.64
CA ILE A 89 -4.59 -0.69 -19.33
C ILE A 89 -5.29 0.16 -18.26
N SER A 90 -5.98 -0.49 -17.31
CA SER A 90 -6.69 0.19 -16.23
C SER A 90 -6.67 -0.54 -14.90
N SER A 91 -6.94 0.18 -13.81
CA SER A 91 -7.32 -0.37 -12.51
C SER A 91 -8.75 -0.91 -12.44
N HIS A 92 -9.60 -0.56 -13.40
CA HIS A 92 -11.02 -0.96 -13.48
C HIS A 92 -11.21 -2.04 -14.53
N ALA A 93 -12.05 -3.05 -14.23
CA ALA A 93 -12.39 -4.10 -15.17
C ALA A 93 -13.34 -3.60 -16.27
N GLU A 94 -13.46 -4.35 -17.37
CA GLU A 94 -14.39 -4.02 -18.46
C GLU A 94 -15.86 -4.04 -18.01
N ASP A 95 -16.23 -4.91 -17.06
CA ASP A 95 -17.58 -5.03 -16.48
C ASP A 95 -17.86 -4.07 -15.31
N ASP A 96 -16.85 -3.36 -14.81
CA ASP A 96 -17.00 -2.31 -13.82
C ASP A 96 -17.80 -1.12 -14.42
N PRO A 97 -18.84 -0.57 -13.77
CA PRO A 97 -19.59 0.57 -14.30
C PRO A 97 -18.80 1.89 -14.33
N ILE A 98 -17.67 2.00 -13.63
CA ILE A 98 -16.84 3.21 -13.62
C ILE A 98 -16.27 3.48 -15.02
N LYS A 99 -16.59 4.66 -15.58
CA LYS A 99 -16.03 5.13 -16.84
C LYS A 99 -14.56 5.52 -16.67
N ILE A 100 -13.74 5.24 -17.67
CA ILE A 100 -12.35 5.67 -17.70
C ILE A 100 -12.03 6.46 -18.96
N TYR A 101 -11.18 7.47 -18.83
CA TYR A 101 -10.47 8.09 -19.95
C TYR A 101 -9.02 7.63 -19.92
N ASP A 102 -8.40 7.46 -21.08
CA ASP A 102 -6.99 7.10 -21.14
C ASP A 102 -6.09 8.23 -20.60
N TYR A 103 -4.88 7.84 -20.21
CA TYR A 103 -3.92 8.73 -19.59
C TYR A 103 -3.55 9.96 -20.44
N ASN A 104 -3.50 9.82 -21.76
CA ASN A 104 -3.12 10.92 -22.66
C ASN A 104 -4.28 11.89 -22.84
N PHE A 105 -5.51 11.40 -23.06
CA PHE A 105 -6.69 12.25 -23.14
C PHE A 105 -6.91 13.03 -21.84
N TRP A 106 -6.84 12.35 -20.68
CA TRP A 106 -7.00 12.94 -19.35
C TRP A 106 -6.02 14.08 -19.02
N HIS A 107 -4.84 14.08 -19.66
CA HIS A 107 -3.81 15.11 -19.49
C HIS A 107 -3.65 16.04 -20.71
N SER A 108 -4.58 15.97 -21.67
CA SER A 108 -4.66 16.86 -22.83
C SER A 108 -5.59 18.05 -22.57
N ASP A 109 -5.48 19.09 -23.39
CA ASP A 109 -6.40 20.24 -23.38
C ASP A 109 -7.82 19.90 -23.86
N ALA A 110 -8.09 18.65 -24.27
CA ALA A 110 -9.44 18.17 -24.63
C ALA A 110 -10.25 17.66 -23.43
N TRP A 111 -9.63 17.51 -22.25
CA TRP A 111 -10.33 17.12 -21.03
C TRP A 111 -10.81 18.36 -20.25
N GLU A 112 -12.11 18.63 -20.29
CA GLU A 112 -12.72 19.72 -19.51
C GLU A 112 -13.61 19.20 -18.36
N PRO A 113 -13.11 19.19 -17.10
CA PRO A 113 -13.84 18.62 -15.97
C PRO A 113 -15.05 19.46 -15.53
N MET A 114 -15.20 20.70 -16.05
CA MET A 114 -16.35 21.58 -15.81
C MET A 114 -17.61 21.13 -16.57
N ASP A 115 -17.49 20.34 -17.64
CA ASP A 115 -18.65 19.78 -18.37
C ASP A 115 -19.50 18.86 -17.49
N PHE A 116 -18.92 18.38 -16.38
CA PHE A 116 -19.55 17.53 -15.38
C PHE A 116 -20.07 18.33 -14.17
N GLY A 117 -19.89 19.66 -14.14
CA GLY A 117 -20.15 20.52 -12.99
C GLY A 117 -21.61 20.54 -12.53
N ARG A 118 -21.84 20.47 -11.21
CA ARG A 118 -23.18 20.42 -10.58
C ARG A 118 -23.36 21.51 -9.53
N ASN A 119 -24.62 21.85 -9.24
CA ASN A 119 -24.98 22.62 -8.05
C ASN A 119 -25.04 21.69 -6.84
N TYR A 120 -24.68 22.17 -5.65
CA TYR A 120 -24.94 21.46 -4.40
C TYR A 120 -26.45 21.44 -4.10
N ASN A 121 -27.02 20.27 -3.77
CA ASN A 121 -28.43 20.14 -3.39
C ASN A 121 -28.60 20.11 -1.86
N PHE A 122 -29.20 21.14 -1.28
CA PHE A 122 -29.48 21.19 0.16
C PHE A 122 -30.57 20.22 0.65
N THR A 123 -31.33 19.56 -0.25
CA THR A 123 -32.33 18.55 0.17
C THR A 123 -31.75 17.14 0.29
N GLU A 124 -30.46 16.95 -0.01
CA GLU A 124 -29.77 15.65 0.04
C GLU A 124 -28.57 15.70 0.99
N ASN A 125 -28.15 14.54 1.50
CA ASN A 125 -26.95 14.39 2.33
C ASN A 125 -25.69 14.46 1.46
N PHE A 126 -24.60 15.06 1.96
CA PHE A 126 -23.37 15.29 1.20
C PHE A 126 -22.80 14.03 0.54
N PHE A 127 -22.66 12.93 1.29
CA PHE A 127 -22.03 11.72 0.76
C PHE A 127 -22.86 11.03 -0.33
N SER A 128 -24.20 11.15 -0.29
CA SER A 128 -25.08 10.58 -1.33
C SER A 128 -24.86 11.27 -2.68
N GLN A 129 -24.98 12.61 -2.72
CA GLN A 129 -24.75 13.38 -3.95
C GLN A 129 -23.27 13.33 -4.39
N PHE A 130 -22.32 13.22 -3.45
CA PHE A 130 -20.91 12.98 -3.79
C PHE A 130 -20.71 11.64 -4.49
N LYS A 131 -21.31 10.55 -3.99
CA LYS A 131 -21.28 9.23 -4.64
C LYS A 131 -21.84 9.29 -6.05
N ASP A 132 -23.03 9.86 -6.22
CA ASP A 132 -23.70 9.99 -7.52
C ASP A 132 -22.99 10.94 -8.50
N PHE A 133 -22.07 11.76 -7.99
CA PHE A 133 -21.15 12.57 -8.80
C PHE A 133 -19.89 11.77 -9.18
N ALA A 134 -19.22 11.15 -8.21
CA ALA A 134 -18.01 10.36 -8.42
C ALA A 134 -18.21 9.15 -9.35
N TRP A 135 -19.37 8.48 -9.28
CA TRP A 135 -19.67 7.34 -10.15
C TRP A 135 -20.14 7.73 -11.57
N TYR A 136 -20.41 9.03 -11.81
CA TYR A 136 -20.86 9.54 -13.11
C TYR A 136 -19.72 10.08 -13.98
N ILE A 137 -18.77 10.78 -13.34
CA ILE A 137 -17.60 11.38 -13.96
C ILE A 137 -16.58 10.30 -14.34
N PRO A 138 -15.87 10.39 -15.48
CA PRO A 138 -14.79 9.47 -15.81
C PRO A 138 -13.60 9.64 -14.86
N HIS A 139 -12.90 8.53 -14.62
CA HIS A 139 -11.62 8.47 -13.91
C HIS A 139 -10.45 8.37 -14.90
N VAL A 140 -9.23 8.70 -14.47
CA VAL A 140 -8.02 8.36 -15.25
C VAL A 140 -7.80 6.84 -15.26
N SER A 141 -7.48 6.26 -16.42
CA SER A 141 -7.34 4.79 -16.55
C SER A 141 -6.31 4.18 -15.61
N LEU A 142 -5.16 4.85 -15.45
CA LEU A 142 -4.11 4.57 -14.48
C LEU A 142 -3.48 5.87 -13.99
N TYR A 143 -3.39 6.04 -12.67
CA TYR A 143 -2.68 7.15 -12.07
C TYR A 143 -1.15 6.90 -12.10
N LYS A 144 -0.40 7.47 -13.07
CA LYS A 144 1.06 7.33 -13.19
C LYS A 144 1.79 8.67 -13.42
N ASP A 145 3.12 8.69 -13.25
CA ASP A 145 3.96 9.88 -13.54
C ASP A 145 4.21 10.00 -15.06
N PRO A 146 3.96 11.17 -15.70
CA PRO A 146 4.20 11.35 -17.14
C PRO A 146 5.68 11.26 -17.53
N LYS A 147 6.61 11.33 -16.56
CA LYS A 147 8.05 11.17 -16.76
C LYS A 147 8.51 9.70 -16.70
N GLY A 148 7.57 8.76 -16.57
CA GLY A 148 7.88 7.33 -16.64
C GLY A 148 8.33 6.90 -18.05
N VAL A 149 9.33 6.03 -18.13
CA VAL A 149 9.87 5.51 -19.39
C VAL A 149 9.68 4.00 -19.45
N ASN A 150 9.10 3.47 -20.54
CA ASN A 150 8.89 2.02 -20.74
C ASN A 150 8.27 1.33 -19.51
N SER A 151 7.19 1.91 -18.98
CA SER A 151 6.63 1.58 -17.66
C SER A 151 5.09 1.63 -17.66
N ASP A 152 4.46 0.90 -18.59
CA ASP A 152 3.01 1.02 -18.82
C ASP A 152 2.14 0.30 -17.79
N TYR A 153 2.63 -0.82 -17.25
CA TYR A 153 1.98 -1.55 -16.15
C TYR A 153 2.46 -1.01 -14.79
N VAL A 154 2.27 0.28 -14.56
CA VAL A 154 2.63 0.96 -13.31
C VAL A 154 1.44 1.70 -12.74
N LEU A 155 1.26 1.57 -11.42
CA LEU A 155 0.30 2.30 -10.63
C LEU A 155 1.04 3.20 -9.62
N SER A 156 0.77 4.50 -9.64
CA SER A 156 1.45 5.55 -8.86
C SER A 156 2.96 5.67 -9.18
N GLY A 157 3.74 6.22 -8.25
CA GLY A 157 5.19 6.38 -8.35
C GLY A 157 5.65 7.80 -8.75
N LEU A 158 6.96 7.89 -9.02
CA LEU A 158 7.66 9.08 -9.51
C LEU A 158 8.79 8.61 -10.45
N GLN A 159 8.83 9.09 -11.69
CA GLN A 159 9.90 8.85 -12.68
C GLN A 159 10.39 7.38 -12.80
N PRO A 160 9.51 6.37 -12.93
CA PRO A 160 9.95 4.98 -13.14
C PRO A 160 10.58 4.76 -14.52
N LYS A 161 11.45 3.75 -14.64
CA LYS A 161 12.06 3.37 -15.93
C LYS A 161 12.15 1.86 -16.04
N ASN A 162 11.69 1.30 -17.16
CA ASN A 162 11.66 -0.15 -17.39
C ASN A 162 10.95 -0.95 -16.28
N CYS A 163 9.92 -0.35 -15.64
CA CYS A 163 9.19 -0.97 -14.55
C CYS A 163 7.95 -1.71 -15.07
N TYR A 164 7.85 -3.02 -14.79
CA TYR A 164 6.74 -3.85 -15.24
C TYR A 164 5.92 -4.40 -14.08
N TYR A 165 4.60 -4.19 -14.14
CA TYR A 165 3.60 -4.76 -13.23
C TYR A 165 3.88 -4.40 -11.76
N SER A 166 4.05 -3.09 -11.50
CA SER A 166 4.61 -2.54 -10.26
C SER A 166 3.70 -1.46 -9.65
N THR A 167 3.62 -1.40 -8.31
CA THR A 167 2.99 -0.28 -7.61
C THR A 167 4.02 0.61 -6.90
N VAL A 168 3.80 1.92 -7.02
CA VAL A 168 4.60 3.00 -6.43
C VAL A 168 6.13 2.92 -6.64
N PRO A 169 6.63 2.67 -7.88
CA PRO A 169 8.06 2.79 -8.16
C PRO A 169 8.51 4.26 -8.08
N TYR A 170 9.46 4.58 -7.20
CA TYR A 170 9.96 5.94 -7.01
C TYR A 170 11.43 6.02 -7.44
N ARG A 171 11.63 6.64 -8.62
CA ARG A 171 12.83 6.66 -9.47
C ARG A 171 13.53 5.31 -9.61
N SER A 172 12.76 4.23 -9.58
CA SER A 172 13.24 2.86 -9.76
C SER A 172 13.57 2.61 -11.23
N GLU A 173 14.67 1.92 -11.50
CA GLU A 173 15.01 1.38 -12.83
C GLU A 173 14.89 -0.15 -12.79
N ASP A 174 14.43 -0.77 -13.89
CA ASP A 174 14.51 -2.22 -14.12
C ASP A 174 13.90 -3.09 -12.99
N VAL A 175 12.60 -2.88 -12.69
CA VAL A 175 11.86 -3.56 -11.60
C VAL A 175 10.66 -4.35 -12.12
N TYR A 176 10.54 -5.61 -11.70
CA TYR A 176 9.44 -6.50 -12.07
C TYR A 176 8.70 -7.00 -10.82
N TYR A 177 7.38 -6.79 -10.77
CA TYR A 177 6.48 -7.31 -9.72
C TYR A 177 6.76 -6.77 -8.30
N SER A 178 6.46 -5.48 -8.05
CA SER A 178 6.78 -4.75 -6.79
C SER A 178 5.56 -4.13 -6.10
N VAL A 179 5.67 -3.87 -4.78
CA VAL A 179 4.69 -3.13 -3.96
C VAL A 179 5.28 -2.06 -3.00
N LEU A 180 6.31 -1.33 -3.44
CA LEU A 180 6.88 -0.04 -2.93
C LEU A 180 8.41 -0.16 -2.83
N THR A 181 9.14 0.48 -3.73
CA THR A 181 10.61 0.31 -3.81
C THR A 181 11.33 1.56 -4.29
N LEU A 182 12.50 1.84 -3.71
CA LEU A 182 13.34 3.01 -4.00
C LEU A 182 14.69 2.61 -4.63
N TYR A 183 15.04 3.33 -5.71
CA TYR A 183 16.23 3.25 -6.58
C TYR A 183 16.90 1.86 -6.70
N CYS A 184 16.47 1.09 -7.71
CA CYS A 184 16.78 -0.33 -7.85
C CYS A 184 17.43 -0.65 -9.21
N ARG A 185 17.97 -1.86 -9.36
CA ARG A 185 18.22 -2.52 -10.66
C ARG A 185 18.12 -4.05 -10.54
N ASP A 186 17.23 -4.66 -11.30
CA ASP A 186 16.99 -6.11 -11.41
C ASP A 186 16.51 -6.78 -10.11
N CYS A 187 15.33 -6.37 -9.61
CA CYS A 187 14.62 -7.06 -8.53
C CYS A 187 13.32 -7.67 -9.06
N VAL A 188 13.16 -8.99 -8.92
CA VAL A 188 12.00 -9.73 -9.44
C VAL A 188 11.21 -10.37 -8.29
N ASP A 189 9.93 -10.00 -8.19
CA ASP A 189 8.97 -10.35 -7.12
C ASP A 189 9.31 -9.79 -5.70
N CYS A 190 8.96 -8.53 -5.41
CA CYS A 190 9.32 -7.84 -4.16
C CYS A 190 8.15 -7.10 -3.45
N LEU A 191 8.27 -6.84 -2.14
CA LEU A 191 7.21 -6.20 -1.33
C LEU A 191 7.61 -4.89 -0.60
N GLN A 192 8.83 -4.70 -0.04
CA GLN A 192 9.34 -3.34 0.26
C GLN A 192 10.89 -3.26 0.39
N LEU A 193 11.56 -2.33 -0.31
CA LEU A 193 13.04 -2.14 -0.28
C LEU A 193 13.49 -0.69 -0.58
N ASP A 194 14.72 -0.32 -0.20
CA ASP A 194 15.39 0.94 -0.58
C ASP A 194 16.90 0.72 -0.92
N ASN A 195 17.32 1.25 -2.08
CA ASN A 195 18.66 1.19 -2.72
C ASN A 195 19.23 -0.24 -2.94
N CYS A 196 18.95 -0.84 -4.10
CA CYS A 196 19.15 -2.29 -4.36
C CYS A 196 19.75 -2.63 -5.74
N GLU A 197 20.56 -3.69 -5.84
CA GLU A 197 20.96 -4.31 -7.11
C GLU A 197 20.94 -5.87 -7.01
N GLN A 198 20.24 -6.53 -7.95
CA GLN A 198 20.12 -7.99 -8.13
C GLN A 198 19.62 -8.81 -6.92
N CYS A 199 18.29 -8.89 -6.75
CA CYS A 199 17.59 -9.65 -5.69
C CYS A 199 16.37 -10.43 -6.21
N TYR A 200 16.09 -11.61 -5.64
CA TYR A 200 14.91 -12.42 -5.98
C TYR A 200 14.25 -13.04 -4.72
N ASP A 201 12.93 -12.87 -4.62
CA ASP A 201 12.09 -13.26 -3.47
C ASP A 201 12.46 -12.54 -2.15
N SER A 202 11.93 -11.31 -1.94
CA SER A 202 12.37 -10.42 -0.85
C SER A 202 11.31 -9.41 -0.38
N ILE A 203 11.29 -9.10 0.93
CA ILE A 203 10.10 -8.49 1.58
C ILE A 203 10.40 -7.26 2.47
N HIS A 204 11.47 -7.25 3.28
CA HIS A 204 11.97 -6.04 3.97
C HIS A 204 13.51 -6.07 4.02
N LEU A 205 14.19 -5.39 3.08
CA LEU A 205 15.66 -5.38 3.00
C LEU A 205 16.25 -3.96 2.90
N TYR A 206 17.47 -3.79 3.43
CA TYR A 206 18.21 -2.52 3.38
C TYR A 206 19.69 -2.74 3.06
N ARG A 207 20.15 -2.18 1.93
CA ARG A 207 21.54 -2.22 1.42
C ARG A 207 22.08 -3.64 1.22
N CYS A 208 21.65 -4.32 0.15
CA CYS A 208 21.92 -5.74 -0.11
C CYS A 208 22.31 -6.00 -1.58
N HIS A 209 23.08 -7.06 -1.83
CA HIS A 209 23.56 -7.41 -3.18
C HIS A 209 23.67 -8.93 -3.39
N SER A 210 23.15 -9.44 -4.51
CA SER A 210 23.18 -10.86 -4.93
C SER A 210 22.63 -11.83 -3.88
N CYS A 211 21.31 -11.75 -3.59
CA CYS A 211 20.67 -12.49 -2.51
C CYS A 211 19.27 -13.05 -2.84
N PHE A 212 18.93 -14.19 -2.23
CA PHE A 212 17.78 -15.02 -2.60
C PHE A 212 17.04 -15.57 -1.37
N PHE A 213 15.71 -15.42 -1.31
CA PHE A 213 14.85 -15.93 -0.22
C PHE A 213 15.25 -15.38 1.16
N CYS A 214 15.33 -14.06 1.29
CA CYS A 214 15.72 -13.40 2.55
C CYS A 214 14.59 -12.53 3.11
N TYR A 215 14.30 -12.70 4.41
CA TYR A 215 13.24 -11.98 5.12
C TYR A 215 13.82 -11.26 6.37
N ASP A 216 13.39 -10.02 6.60
CA ASP A 216 13.82 -9.15 7.72
C ASP A 216 15.34 -8.97 7.88
N CYS A 217 16.09 -8.97 6.78
CA CYS A 217 17.56 -8.93 6.78
C CYS A 217 18.12 -7.55 6.39
N SER A 218 19.29 -7.17 6.91
CA SER A 218 19.97 -5.90 6.55
C SER A 218 21.48 -6.01 6.44
N GLU A 219 22.08 -5.26 5.50
CA GLU A 219 23.54 -5.15 5.29
C GLU A 219 24.23 -6.50 4.98
N TYR A 220 23.98 -7.13 3.83
CA TYR A 220 24.53 -8.48 3.55
C TYR A 220 24.87 -8.76 2.07
N LEU A 221 25.68 -9.80 1.85
CA LEU A 221 26.33 -10.12 0.57
C LEU A 221 26.34 -11.65 0.30
N ASN A 222 26.03 -12.05 -0.94
CA ASN A 222 26.18 -13.43 -1.46
C ASN A 222 25.58 -14.52 -0.55
N SER A 223 24.30 -14.38 -0.18
CA SER A 223 23.65 -15.22 0.83
C SER A 223 22.22 -15.67 0.42
N TYR A 224 21.77 -16.78 1.00
CA TYR A 224 20.55 -17.50 0.59
C TYR A 224 19.75 -17.96 1.81
N PHE A 225 18.42 -17.94 1.75
CA PHE A 225 17.54 -18.51 2.79
C PHE A 225 17.85 -17.94 4.19
N LEU A 226 17.78 -16.61 4.35
CA LEU A 226 18.09 -15.94 5.62
C LEU A 226 16.84 -15.33 6.28
N PHE A 227 16.70 -15.54 7.59
CA PHE A 227 15.65 -14.89 8.40
C PHE A 227 16.26 -13.99 9.47
N ASN A 228 15.84 -12.72 9.53
CA ASN A 228 16.19 -11.80 10.61
C ASN A 228 17.71 -11.77 10.90
N CYS A 229 18.55 -11.68 9.84
CA CYS A 229 20.01 -11.65 9.93
C CYS A 229 20.56 -10.25 9.62
N ARG A 230 21.65 -9.84 10.28
CA ARG A 230 22.25 -8.51 10.07
C ARG A 230 23.78 -8.54 9.95
N ASN A 231 24.32 -7.75 9.01
CA ASN A 231 25.76 -7.64 8.73
C ASN A 231 26.42 -9.00 8.45
N CYS A 232 25.76 -9.87 7.69
CA CYS A 232 26.21 -11.25 7.42
C CYS A 232 26.72 -11.40 5.98
N GLN A 233 27.68 -12.30 5.73
CA GLN A 233 28.25 -12.50 4.38
C GLN A 233 28.52 -13.98 4.12
N HIS A 234 28.15 -14.49 2.95
CA HIS A 234 28.29 -15.92 2.64
C HIS A 234 27.59 -16.80 3.69
N CYS A 235 26.29 -16.60 3.88
CA CYS A 235 25.46 -17.42 4.75
C CYS A 235 24.35 -18.14 3.96
N PHE A 236 24.01 -19.36 4.37
CA PHE A 236 23.00 -20.19 3.71
C PHE A 236 22.07 -20.84 4.76
N GLY A 237 20.76 -20.62 4.65
CA GLY A 237 19.77 -21.29 5.51
C GLY A 237 19.88 -20.91 6.98
N CYS A 238 20.06 -19.63 7.31
CA CYS A 238 20.37 -19.20 8.68
C CYS A 238 19.35 -18.20 9.25
N ASP A 239 19.15 -18.20 10.57
CA ASP A 239 18.30 -17.25 11.28
C ASP A 239 19.03 -16.50 12.41
N ASN A 240 18.58 -15.29 12.72
CA ASN A 240 18.96 -14.51 13.91
C ASN A 240 20.47 -14.17 14.08
N LEU A 241 21.32 -14.40 13.06
CA LEU A 241 22.76 -14.15 13.10
C LEU A 241 23.14 -12.66 13.00
N ARG A 242 24.23 -12.28 13.66
CA ARG A 242 24.79 -10.91 13.71
C ARG A 242 26.29 -10.94 13.42
N ASN A 243 26.72 -10.17 12.41
CA ASN A 243 28.14 -9.96 12.07
C ASN A 243 28.90 -11.26 11.70
N LYS A 244 28.22 -12.27 11.13
CA LYS A 244 28.80 -13.59 10.81
C LYS A 244 29.24 -13.74 9.35
N LYS A 245 30.19 -14.65 9.10
CA LYS A 245 30.57 -15.06 7.74
C LYS A 245 30.79 -16.55 7.63
N TYR A 246 30.46 -17.13 6.48
CA TYR A 246 30.60 -18.57 6.16
C TYR A 246 29.81 -19.48 7.11
N TYR A 247 28.49 -19.23 7.21
CA TYR A 247 27.58 -20.06 8.02
C TYR A 247 26.62 -20.84 7.13
N PHE A 248 26.33 -22.09 7.51
CA PHE A 248 25.44 -22.99 6.78
C PHE A 248 24.54 -23.71 7.78
N PHE A 249 23.24 -23.44 7.77
CA PHE A 249 22.28 -23.88 8.79
C PHE A 249 22.71 -23.55 10.23
N ASN A 250 22.98 -22.26 10.48
CA ASN A 250 23.53 -21.68 11.72
C ASN A 250 24.87 -22.26 12.20
N GLN A 251 25.52 -23.15 11.45
CA GLN A 251 26.84 -23.70 11.81
C GLN A 251 27.97 -22.97 11.07
N PRO A 252 29.07 -22.59 11.75
CA PRO A 252 30.25 -22.02 11.10
C PRO A 252 30.95 -23.07 10.24
N LEU A 253 31.50 -22.65 9.10
CA LEU A 253 32.34 -23.45 8.21
C LEU A 253 33.65 -22.70 7.89
N SER A 254 34.64 -23.43 7.37
CA SER A 254 35.72 -22.80 6.61
C SER A 254 35.15 -22.18 5.32
N LYS A 255 35.90 -21.25 4.72
CA LYS A 255 35.52 -20.67 3.42
C LYS A 255 35.47 -21.75 2.34
N GLU A 256 36.43 -22.65 2.37
CA GLU A 256 36.64 -23.74 1.41
C GLU A 256 35.50 -24.77 1.49
N ASP A 257 35.07 -25.14 2.70
CA ASP A 257 33.92 -26.02 2.92
C ASP A 257 32.60 -25.36 2.51
N TYR A 258 32.42 -24.07 2.83
CA TYR A 258 31.24 -23.30 2.43
C TYR A 258 31.13 -23.22 0.90
N GLU A 259 32.21 -22.82 0.21
CA GLU A 259 32.24 -22.76 -1.25
C GLU A 259 32.02 -24.13 -1.90
N THR A 260 32.57 -25.20 -1.32
CA THR A 260 32.40 -26.57 -1.81
C THR A 260 30.95 -27.02 -1.69
N LYS A 261 30.31 -26.79 -0.53
CA LYS A 261 28.87 -27.05 -0.35
C LYS A 261 28.01 -26.23 -1.31
N LEU A 262 28.28 -24.93 -1.46
CA LEU A 262 27.50 -24.07 -2.34
C LEU A 262 27.63 -24.49 -3.82
N LYS A 263 28.82 -24.86 -4.29
CA LYS A 263 29.05 -25.37 -5.65
C LYS A 263 28.34 -26.70 -5.93
N ALA A 264 28.07 -27.51 -4.91
CA ALA A 264 27.32 -28.76 -5.04
C ALA A 264 25.79 -28.57 -5.15
N ILE A 265 25.28 -27.37 -4.84
CA ILE A 265 23.84 -27.07 -4.84
C ILE A 265 23.47 -26.39 -6.17
N ASN A 266 22.72 -27.10 -7.01
CA ASN A 266 22.15 -26.52 -8.22
C ASN A 266 20.75 -25.94 -7.95
N LEU A 267 20.70 -24.67 -7.51
CA LEU A 267 19.44 -23.92 -7.36
C LEU A 267 18.73 -23.61 -8.68
N GLY A 268 19.35 -23.90 -9.84
CA GLY A 268 18.74 -23.81 -11.16
C GLY A 268 17.69 -24.88 -11.40
N LYS A 269 17.66 -25.95 -10.59
CA LYS A 269 16.64 -26.99 -10.60
C LYS A 269 15.48 -26.65 -9.67
N ARG A 270 14.25 -26.67 -10.19
CA ARG A 270 13.02 -26.43 -9.43
C ARG A 270 12.81 -27.44 -8.32
N THR A 271 13.14 -28.71 -8.54
CA THR A 271 13.14 -29.75 -7.51
C THR A 271 14.06 -29.40 -6.32
N VAL A 272 15.32 -29.08 -6.59
CA VAL A 272 16.33 -28.70 -5.57
C VAL A 272 15.95 -27.39 -4.88
N LEU A 273 15.48 -26.39 -5.63
CA LEU A 273 15.02 -25.13 -5.06
C LEU A 273 13.86 -25.33 -4.07
N ARG A 274 12.85 -26.13 -4.44
CA ARG A 274 11.71 -26.47 -3.57
C ARG A 274 12.15 -27.22 -2.31
N GLU A 275 13.14 -28.10 -2.41
CA GLU A 275 13.72 -28.80 -1.24
C GLU A 275 14.29 -27.80 -0.21
N TYR A 276 15.05 -26.81 -0.66
CA TYR A 276 15.61 -25.79 0.23
C TYR A 276 14.57 -24.77 0.73
N GLN A 277 13.56 -24.43 -0.07
CA GLN A 277 12.41 -23.64 0.38
C GLN A 277 11.65 -24.34 1.52
N ASN A 278 11.44 -25.66 1.43
CA ASN A 278 10.80 -26.43 2.49
C ASN A 278 11.62 -26.44 3.78
N LYS A 279 12.94 -26.71 3.70
CA LYS A 279 13.87 -26.62 4.85
C LYS A 279 13.88 -25.23 5.48
N PHE A 280 13.78 -24.17 4.67
CA PHE A 280 13.70 -22.81 5.18
C PHE A 280 12.35 -22.51 5.84
N GLY A 281 11.24 -23.07 5.35
CA GLY A 281 9.95 -23.04 6.02
C GLY A 281 9.97 -23.67 7.42
N GLU A 282 10.68 -24.78 7.59
CA GLU A 282 10.91 -25.41 8.91
C GLU A 282 11.68 -24.46 9.85
N ILE A 283 12.75 -23.82 9.37
CA ILE A 283 13.52 -22.82 10.13
C ILE A 283 12.62 -21.67 10.57
N LEU A 284 11.84 -21.09 9.65
CA LEU A 284 10.89 -20.00 9.95
C LEU A 284 9.84 -20.42 10.99
N SER A 285 9.41 -21.68 11.02
CA SER A 285 8.45 -22.18 12.02
C SER A 285 9.06 -22.34 13.43
N LEU A 286 10.38 -22.47 13.53
CA LEU A 286 11.11 -22.71 14.77
C LEU A 286 11.86 -21.47 15.27
N ALA A 287 12.07 -20.47 14.41
CA ALA A 287 12.84 -19.26 14.67
C ALA A 287 12.29 -18.47 15.87
N ILE A 288 13.16 -17.64 16.45
CA ILE A 288 12.77 -16.68 17.48
C ILE A 288 12.42 -15.36 16.79
N HIS A 289 11.24 -14.84 17.11
CA HIS A 289 10.71 -13.60 16.58
C HIS A 289 10.83 -12.49 17.64
N ARG A 290 11.17 -11.27 17.21
CA ARG A 290 11.12 -10.09 18.08
C ARG A 290 9.69 -9.56 18.18
N ASP A 291 9.31 -9.04 19.35
CA ASP A 291 8.02 -8.41 19.62
C ASP A 291 7.63 -7.29 18.63
N ASN A 292 8.55 -6.34 18.38
CA ASN A 292 8.42 -5.25 17.40
C ASN A 292 9.81 -4.70 17.00
N SER A 293 9.90 -3.96 15.89
CA SER A 293 11.17 -3.46 15.33
C SER A 293 11.57 -2.02 15.75
N ASN A 294 10.90 -1.43 16.74
CA ASN A 294 11.08 0.00 17.08
C ASN A 294 12.49 0.35 17.61
N LEU A 295 13.02 1.53 17.29
CA LEU A 295 14.29 2.03 17.82
C LEU A 295 14.17 3.49 18.32
N LYS A 296 14.63 3.73 19.56
CA LYS A 296 14.66 5.04 20.25
C LYS A 296 13.29 5.73 20.38
N VAL A 297 12.23 4.97 20.64
CA VAL A 297 10.87 5.51 20.79
C VAL A 297 10.59 5.94 22.23
N ILE A 298 9.98 7.12 22.41
CA ILE A 298 9.46 7.62 23.68
C ILE A 298 7.93 7.71 23.56
N ASN A 299 7.21 7.18 24.56
CA ASN A 299 5.74 7.24 24.71
C ASN A 299 4.89 6.81 23.49
N SER A 300 5.47 6.08 22.52
CA SER A 300 4.76 5.59 21.33
C SER A 300 4.75 4.07 21.25
N ILE A 301 3.75 3.51 20.57
CA ILE A 301 3.60 2.07 20.28
C ILE A 301 3.39 1.94 18.76
N GLY A 302 3.93 0.89 18.12
CA GLY A 302 3.90 0.72 16.66
C GLY A 302 4.82 -0.40 16.17
N ASN A 303 5.10 -0.44 14.86
CA ASN A 303 6.18 -1.24 14.28
C ASN A 303 7.08 -0.36 13.39
N ASP A 304 8.40 -0.62 13.42
CA ASP A 304 9.51 0.12 12.81
C ASP A 304 9.37 1.67 12.78
N LEU A 305 9.44 2.28 13.97
CA LEU A 305 9.52 3.74 14.17
C LEU A 305 10.96 4.16 14.50
N ARG A 306 11.50 5.20 13.86
CA ARG A 306 12.86 5.74 14.16
C ARG A 306 12.95 7.28 14.18
N GLU A 307 13.51 7.79 15.27
CA GLU A 307 13.74 9.23 15.59
C GLU A 307 12.43 10.07 15.59
N CYS A 308 11.48 9.72 16.47
CA CYS A 308 10.17 10.37 16.61
C CYS A 308 9.93 10.94 18.02
N ARG A 309 9.13 12.02 18.11
CA ARG A 309 8.62 12.60 19.39
C ARG A 309 7.08 12.61 19.37
N ASP A 310 6.46 12.21 20.49
CA ASP A 310 5.01 12.30 20.76
C ASP A 310 4.09 11.73 19.65
N CYS A 311 4.27 10.44 19.31
CA CYS A 311 3.44 9.71 18.35
C CYS A 311 2.54 8.65 19.03
N PHE A 312 1.38 8.29 18.47
CA PHE A 312 0.59 7.16 18.99
C PHE A 312 -0.09 6.26 17.93
N TRP A 313 0.36 5.01 17.89
CA TRP A 313 -0.07 3.86 17.07
C TRP A 313 0.16 3.91 15.55
N CYS A 314 1.41 4.12 15.12
CA CYS A 314 1.84 4.21 13.72
C CYS A 314 2.59 2.96 13.20
N PHE A 315 2.69 2.78 11.88
CA PHE A 315 3.22 1.54 11.25
C PHE A 315 4.11 1.73 9.99
N GLU A 316 4.97 2.73 10.06
CA GLU A 316 6.40 2.73 9.68
C GLU A 316 6.75 4.18 9.30
N ILE A 317 7.61 4.82 10.10
CA ILE A 317 7.88 6.26 10.00
C ILE A 317 9.35 6.53 10.31
N TRP A 318 10.01 7.28 9.43
CA TRP A 318 11.46 7.44 9.45
C TRP A 318 11.89 8.91 9.45
N GLY A 319 12.46 9.37 10.57
CA GLY A 319 13.19 10.64 10.65
C GLY A 319 12.35 11.91 10.69
N GLY A 320 12.40 12.63 11.82
CA GLY A 320 11.99 14.04 11.90
C GLY A 320 10.48 14.27 11.80
N CYS A 321 9.68 13.38 12.40
CA CYS A 321 8.22 13.56 12.50
C CYS A 321 7.82 13.96 13.93
N GLU A 322 6.90 14.93 14.04
CA GLU A 322 6.35 15.41 15.31
C GLU A 322 4.80 15.41 15.28
N ASN A 323 4.18 15.06 16.41
CA ASN A 323 2.73 15.05 16.63
C ASN A 323 1.96 14.22 15.58
N MET A 324 1.97 12.89 15.71
CA MET A 324 1.33 11.98 14.75
C MET A 324 0.48 10.92 15.45
N ARG A 325 -0.72 10.63 14.94
CA ARG A 325 -1.61 9.59 15.52
C ARG A 325 -2.20 8.66 14.45
N TYR A 326 -2.18 7.36 14.70
CA TYR A 326 -2.74 6.30 13.83
C TYR A 326 -2.33 6.33 12.33
N CYS A 327 -1.14 6.84 11.99
CA CYS A 327 -0.66 6.99 10.60
C CYS A 327 0.15 5.79 10.07
N GLN A 328 0.23 5.67 8.75
CA GLN A 328 0.97 4.62 8.04
C GLN A 328 1.95 5.25 7.02
N SER A 329 3.19 4.77 6.96
CA SER A 329 4.21 5.12 5.94
C SER A 329 4.43 6.62 5.67
N THR A 330 5.27 7.28 6.49
CA THR A 330 5.70 8.67 6.23
C THR A 330 7.12 9.02 6.69
N GLU A 331 7.63 10.20 6.29
CA GLU A 331 8.93 10.79 6.63
C GLU A 331 8.78 12.32 6.71
N LYS A 332 9.46 12.98 7.66
CA LYS A 332 9.51 14.46 7.81
C LYS A 332 8.13 15.17 7.87
N SER A 333 7.10 14.53 8.43
CA SER A 333 5.74 15.09 8.56
C SER A 333 5.51 15.77 9.91
N ASN A 334 4.75 16.87 9.92
CA ASN A 334 4.31 17.54 11.14
C ASN A 334 2.78 17.67 11.19
N ASN A 335 2.16 17.19 12.28
CA ASN A 335 0.73 17.25 12.58
C ASN A 335 -0.20 16.52 11.57
N ALA A 336 -0.33 15.19 11.70
CA ALA A 336 -1.33 14.42 10.98
C ALA A 336 -1.90 13.21 11.73
N MET A 337 -3.11 12.82 11.34
CA MET A 337 -3.86 11.69 11.91
C MET A 337 -5.07 11.38 11.02
N ASP A 338 -5.53 10.18 10.80
CA ASP A 338 -4.75 9.09 10.25
C ASP A 338 -4.46 9.34 8.73
N PHE A 339 -3.38 8.78 8.17
CA PHE A 339 -2.86 9.15 6.83
C PHE A 339 -2.08 7.99 6.17
N PHE A 340 -2.21 7.76 4.84
CA PHE A 340 -1.43 6.72 4.11
C PHE A 340 -1.30 6.96 2.58
N GLY A 341 -0.21 7.44 1.97
CA GLY A 341 1.09 7.93 2.45
C GLY A 341 1.62 9.07 1.55
N GLY A 342 2.74 9.74 1.91
CA GLY A 342 2.86 11.20 1.75
C GLY A 342 4.17 11.82 1.25
N SER A 343 4.24 13.16 1.37
CA SER A 343 5.38 14.11 1.35
C SER A 343 4.77 15.54 1.44
N PHE A 344 5.50 16.65 1.62
CA PHE A 344 5.96 17.19 2.91
C PHE A 344 4.89 18.18 3.41
N ASP A 345 4.61 18.21 4.72
CA ASP A 345 3.25 18.53 5.23
C ASP A 345 3.15 19.64 6.28
N SER A 346 1.95 20.24 6.41
CA SER A 346 1.29 20.66 7.67
C SER A 346 -0.09 21.28 7.34
N PHE A 347 -1.26 20.84 7.82
CA PHE A 347 -1.66 19.78 8.76
C PHE A 347 -2.76 18.92 8.08
N ILE A 348 -2.95 17.62 8.40
CA ILE A 348 -3.94 16.73 7.71
C ILE A 348 -4.73 15.75 8.63
N TYR A 349 -6.04 15.51 8.36
CA TYR A 349 -6.85 14.39 8.90
C TYR A 349 -8.17 14.18 8.12
N GLU A 350 -8.67 13.00 7.73
CA GLU A 350 -8.08 11.68 7.47
C GLU A 350 -7.84 11.51 5.96
N SER A 351 -6.92 10.66 5.50
CA SER A 351 -6.35 10.86 4.14
C SER A 351 -5.56 9.71 3.50
N SER A 352 -5.38 9.80 2.17
CA SER A 352 -4.52 8.95 1.34
C SER A 352 -4.36 9.60 -0.06
N GLY A 353 -3.38 9.25 -0.90
CA GLY A 353 -1.95 9.35 -0.59
C GLY A 353 -1.36 10.42 -1.53
N ILE A 354 -0.57 11.35 -1.01
CA ILE A 354 -0.45 12.72 -1.53
C ILE A 354 0.99 13.27 -1.51
N SER A 355 1.28 14.38 -2.20
CA SER A 355 2.59 15.09 -2.17
C SER A 355 2.48 16.43 -2.92
N TYR A 356 2.74 17.65 -2.44
CA TYR A 356 3.13 18.17 -1.11
C TYR A 356 1.97 19.05 -0.56
N CYS A 357 1.93 19.36 0.75
CA CYS A 357 0.62 19.51 1.41
C CYS A 357 0.51 20.63 2.47
N ASN A 358 -0.64 21.32 2.49
CA ASN A 358 -1.10 22.06 3.67
C ASN A 358 -2.63 22.23 3.80
N ASN A 359 -3.04 22.34 5.06
CA ASN A 359 -4.36 22.41 5.70
C ASN A 359 -5.56 21.73 5.00
N MET A 360 -5.47 20.43 4.73
CA MET A 360 -6.56 19.62 4.17
C MET A 360 -7.25 18.74 5.21
N LYS A 361 -8.53 18.42 4.98
CA LYS A 361 -9.25 17.36 5.70
C LYS A 361 -10.14 16.49 4.81
N PHE A 362 -10.13 15.19 5.05
CA PHE A 362 -10.99 14.17 4.41
C PHE A 362 -10.95 14.08 2.87
N CYS A 363 -9.87 14.57 2.27
CA CYS A 363 -9.40 14.30 0.90
C CYS A 363 -9.30 12.80 0.52
N VAL A 364 -9.21 12.49 -0.78
CA VAL A 364 -8.49 11.31 -1.34
C VAL A 364 -8.52 11.38 -2.88
N GLN A 365 -7.48 11.64 -3.67
CA GLN A 365 -6.02 11.72 -3.47
C GLN A 365 -5.47 12.86 -4.36
N CYS A 366 -4.44 13.61 -3.91
CA CYS A 366 -4.02 14.89 -4.51
C CYS A 366 -2.49 15.07 -4.62
N ARG A 367 -1.97 15.84 -5.60
CA ARG A 367 -0.54 16.25 -5.62
C ARG A 367 -0.31 17.76 -5.93
N TYR A 368 0.56 18.35 -5.10
CA TYR A 368 1.03 19.74 -4.97
C TYR A 368 -0.10 20.73 -4.60
N SER A 369 -0.36 20.89 -3.30
CA SER A 369 -1.70 21.16 -2.74
C SER A 369 -1.77 22.32 -1.73
N SER A 370 -2.96 22.91 -1.53
CA SER A 370 -3.36 23.61 -0.29
C SER A 370 -4.90 23.63 -0.09
N SER A 371 -5.38 23.68 1.16
CA SER A 371 -6.77 24.05 1.57
C SER A 371 -7.93 23.33 0.83
N LEU A 372 -7.84 22.01 0.66
CA LEU A 372 -8.88 21.16 0.06
C LEU A 372 -9.65 20.34 1.11
N GLU A 373 -10.96 20.16 0.89
CA GLU A 373 -11.81 19.25 1.66
C GLU A 373 -12.59 18.32 0.71
N TYR A 374 -12.66 17.03 1.02
CA TYR A 374 -13.41 16.03 0.23
C TYR A 374 -13.09 16.03 -1.29
N CYS A 375 -11.84 16.30 -1.68
CA CYS A 375 -11.43 16.34 -3.09
C CYS A 375 -10.71 15.07 -3.56
N VAL A 376 -10.88 14.74 -4.84
CA VAL A 376 -10.40 13.52 -5.50
C VAL A 376 -9.70 13.83 -6.82
N GLU A 377 -8.59 13.16 -7.11
CA GLU A 377 -7.82 13.27 -8.37
C GLU A 377 -7.38 14.71 -8.75
N CYS A 378 -7.44 15.66 -7.80
CA CYS A 378 -7.11 17.07 -8.04
C CYS A 378 -5.60 17.35 -8.04
N LYS A 379 -5.17 18.24 -8.94
CA LYS A 379 -3.78 18.70 -9.10
C LYS A 379 -3.71 20.22 -9.07
N GLN A 380 -2.80 20.78 -8.26
CA GLN A 380 -2.56 22.24 -8.16
C GLN A 380 -3.85 23.06 -7.95
N CYS A 381 -4.76 22.56 -7.10
CA CYS A 381 -6.00 23.25 -6.75
C CYS A 381 -5.93 23.82 -5.33
N ASP A 382 -6.71 24.88 -5.07
CA ASP A 382 -6.80 25.58 -3.78
C ASP A 382 -8.26 25.98 -3.51
N PHE A 383 -8.72 25.94 -2.26
CA PHE A 383 -10.13 26.15 -1.87
C PHE A 383 -11.13 25.44 -2.80
N CYS A 384 -11.11 24.10 -2.76
CA CYS A 384 -12.12 23.29 -3.43
C CYS A 384 -12.77 22.33 -2.43
N PHE A 385 -14.06 22.05 -2.62
CA PHE A 385 -14.87 21.20 -1.75
C PHE A 385 -15.66 20.18 -2.57
N GLY A 386 -15.57 18.88 -2.25
CA GLY A 386 -16.33 17.84 -2.96
C GLY A 386 -16.02 17.74 -4.46
N CYS A 387 -14.82 18.11 -4.90
CA CYS A 387 -14.45 18.19 -6.32
C CYS A 387 -13.70 16.95 -6.82
N PHE A 388 -13.74 16.71 -8.13
CA PHE A 388 -13.18 15.53 -8.77
C PHE A 388 -12.38 15.89 -10.04
N GLY A 389 -11.12 15.46 -10.13
CA GLY A 389 -10.31 15.50 -11.36
C GLY A 389 -9.88 16.90 -11.83
N LEU A 390 -10.01 17.94 -10.99
CA LEU A 390 -9.65 19.32 -11.37
C LEU A 390 -8.13 19.52 -11.48
N ASN A 391 -7.71 20.31 -12.47
CA ASN A 391 -6.31 20.70 -12.66
C ASN A 391 -6.17 22.23 -12.73
N ASN A 392 -5.36 22.82 -11.85
CA ASN A 392 -5.10 24.27 -11.76
C ASN A 392 -6.38 25.13 -11.64
N LYS A 393 -7.13 24.97 -10.54
CA LYS A 393 -8.44 25.61 -10.28
C LYS A 393 -8.56 26.13 -8.83
N LYS A 394 -9.40 27.14 -8.61
CA LYS A 394 -9.61 27.79 -7.31
C LYS A 394 -11.06 28.23 -7.09
N TYR A 395 -11.62 28.01 -5.89
CA TYR A 395 -13.03 28.29 -5.52
C TYR A 395 -14.06 27.45 -6.29
N TYR A 396 -13.96 26.11 -6.16
CA TYR A 396 -14.85 25.15 -6.84
C TYR A 396 -15.62 24.26 -5.85
N ILE A 397 -16.86 23.94 -6.20
CA ILE A 397 -17.71 22.95 -5.49
C ILE A 397 -18.38 22.08 -6.54
N PHE A 398 -18.28 20.75 -6.44
CA PHE A 398 -18.75 19.78 -7.46
C PHE A 398 -18.39 20.19 -8.90
N ASN A 399 -17.10 20.50 -9.14
CA ASN A 399 -16.54 20.98 -10.42
C ASN A 399 -17.15 22.27 -11.00
N LYS A 400 -18.00 22.98 -10.25
CA LYS A 400 -18.55 24.27 -10.64
C LYS A 400 -17.73 25.44 -10.04
N PRO A 401 -17.38 26.48 -10.83
CA PRO A 401 -16.72 27.69 -10.32
C PRO A 401 -17.66 28.61 -9.53
N TYR A 402 -17.08 29.31 -8.55
CA TYR A 402 -17.74 30.36 -7.76
C TYR A 402 -16.84 31.60 -7.62
N SER A 403 -17.42 32.76 -7.31
CA SER A 403 -16.63 33.89 -6.79
C SER A 403 -16.14 33.56 -5.37
N GLU A 404 -15.10 34.25 -4.88
CA GLU A 404 -14.59 34.02 -3.53
C GLU A 404 -15.67 34.24 -2.45
N SER A 405 -16.48 35.30 -2.58
CA SER A 405 -17.56 35.60 -1.63
C SER A 405 -18.68 34.56 -1.67
N ASP A 406 -19.05 34.10 -2.87
CA ASP A 406 -20.11 33.08 -3.02
C ASP A 406 -19.63 31.72 -2.53
N TYR A 407 -18.36 31.38 -2.79
CA TYR A 407 -17.72 30.16 -2.28
C TYR A 407 -17.77 30.12 -0.76
N TRP A 408 -17.25 31.13 -0.06
CA TRP A 408 -17.22 31.11 1.41
C TRP A 408 -18.62 31.12 2.02
N ALA A 409 -19.56 31.90 1.47
CA ALA A 409 -20.95 31.92 1.90
C ALA A 409 -21.70 30.59 1.67
N LEU A 410 -21.32 29.82 0.65
CA LEU A 410 -21.87 28.50 0.35
C LEU A 410 -21.23 27.41 1.22
N ILE A 411 -19.90 27.45 1.40
CA ILE A 411 -19.15 26.52 2.26
C ILE A 411 -19.59 26.62 3.73
N ASP A 412 -19.82 27.83 4.26
CA ASP A 412 -20.32 28.01 5.63
C ASP A 412 -21.68 27.32 5.84
N LYS A 413 -22.56 27.35 4.83
CA LYS A 413 -23.86 26.65 4.85
C LYS A 413 -23.70 25.13 4.72
N ILE A 414 -22.90 24.66 3.75
CA ILE A 414 -22.68 23.22 3.51
C ILE A 414 -22.06 22.57 4.76
N LYS A 415 -20.98 23.15 5.31
CA LYS A 415 -20.31 22.61 6.50
C LYS A 415 -21.22 22.67 7.73
N SER A 416 -22.06 23.70 7.87
CA SER A 416 -23.07 23.76 8.95
C SER A 416 -24.13 22.67 8.82
N GLN A 417 -24.65 22.41 7.61
CA GLN A 417 -25.58 21.30 7.36
C GLN A 417 -24.92 19.95 7.66
N MET A 418 -23.74 19.70 7.09
CA MET A 418 -23.02 18.44 7.29
C MET A 418 -22.66 18.18 8.76
N LEU A 419 -22.44 19.24 9.57
CA LEU A 419 -22.23 19.11 11.01
C LEU A 419 -23.52 18.71 11.75
N GLN A 420 -24.67 19.22 11.31
CA GLN A 420 -25.99 18.84 11.85
C GLN A 420 -26.41 17.42 11.45
N THR A 421 -26.06 16.95 10.24
CA THR A 421 -26.32 15.57 9.79
C THR A 421 -25.29 14.56 10.31
N GLY A 422 -24.20 15.01 10.94
CA GLY A 422 -23.12 14.17 11.44
C GLY A 422 -22.14 13.68 10.36
N GLU A 423 -22.26 14.18 9.13
CA GLU A 423 -21.38 13.87 8.00
C GLU A 423 -20.02 14.58 8.11
N TYR A 424 -20.02 15.84 8.55
CA TYR A 424 -18.79 16.62 8.69
C TYR A 424 -17.92 16.03 9.80
N GLY A 425 -16.66 15.77 9.49
CA GLY A 425 -15.75 15.04 10.39
C GLY A 425 -15.59 13.56 10.05
N GLN A 426 -16.42 13.02 9.14
CA GLN A 426 -16.22 11.69 8.57
C GLN A 426 -15.41 11.77 7.27
N PHE A 427 -14.65 10.71 7.01
CA PHE A 427 -14.09 10.39 5.70
C PHE A 427 -15.09 9.54 4.90
N PHE A 428 -14.98 9.57 3.57
CA PHE A 428 -15.88 8.89 2.63
C PHE A 428 -16.23 7.43 3.02
N PRO A 429 -17.52 7.08 3.13
CA PRO A 429 -17.99 5.71 3.30
C PRO A 429 -17.42 4.73 2.26
N LEU A 430 -17.19 3.46 2.63
CA LEU A 430 -16.74 2.42 1.67
C LEU A 430 -17.81 2.06 0.62
N THR A 431 -19.06 2.40 0.86
CA THR A 431 -20.17 2.29 -0.11
C THR A 431 -20.02 3.18 -1.33
N ASP A 432 -19.12 4.16 -1.28
CA ASP A 432 -19.00 5.23 -2.27
C ASP A 432 -17.69 5.06 -3.10
N SER A 433 -16.82 4.13 -2.70
CA SER A 433 -15.54 3.89 -3.37
C SER A 433 -15.71 3.34 -4.77
N TRP A 434 -15.11 4.03 -5.74
CA TRP A 434 -14.94 3.55 -7.11
C TRP A 434 -13.98 2.35 -7.19
N VAL A 435 -13.14 2.12 -6.18
CA VAL A 435 -12.25 0.95 -6.12
C VAL A 435 -12.98 -0.23 -5.46
N SER A 436 -13.17 -1.31 -6.21
CA SER A 436 -13.77 -2.55 -5.70
C SER A 436 -12.99 -3.12 -4.51
N TYR A 437 -13.69 -3.54 -3.46
CA TYR A 437 -13.12 -3.88 -2.17
C TYR A 437 -12.00 -4.91 -2.28
N ASN A 438 -12.23 -6.01 -3.00
CA ASN A 438 -11.28 -7.11 -3.23
C ASN A 438 -10.06 -6.74 -4.10
N ASN A 439 -10.12 -5.61 -4.82
CA ASN A 439 -9.00 -5.04 -5.55
C ASN A 439 -8.28 -3.94 -4.75
N SER A 440 -8.87 -3.50 -3.62
CA SER A 440 -8.35 -2.42 -2.81
C SER A 440 -7.25 -2.86 -1.86
N SER A 441 -6.43 -1.91 -1.42
CA SER A 441 -5.46 -2.07 -0.36
C SER A 441 -6.11 -2.49 0.97
N ALA A 442 -7.41 -2.23 1.19
CA ALA A 442 -8.11 -2.67 2.40
C ALA A 442 -8.29 -4.19 2.47
N PHE A 443 -8.52 -4.88 1.34
CA PHE A 443 -8.68 -6.33 1.34
C PHE A 443 -7.42 -7.09 1.78
N VAL A 444 -6.26 -6.43 1.70
CA VAL A 444 -4.96 -6.98 2.13
C VAL A 444 -4.88 -7.13 3.64
N ASP A 445 -5.15 -6.05 4.37
CA ASP A 445 -5.05 -6.02 5.84
C ASP A 445 -6.39 -6.38 6.53
N PHE A 446 -7.49 -6.35 5.77
CA PHE A 446 -8.85 -6.65 6.22
C PHE A 446 -9.57 -7.56 5.21
N PRO A 447 -9.08 -8.79 4.94
CA PRO A 447 -9.77 -9.71 4.04
C PRO A 447 -11.18 -10.03 4.57
N LEU A 448 -12.16 -10.07 3.66
CA LEU A 448 -13.56 -10.40 3.93
C LEU A 448 -14.05 -11.41 2.89
N ALA A 449 -15.06 -12.21 3.25
CA ALA A 449 -15.79 -12.98 2.25
C ALA A 449 -16.63 -12.03 1.36
N GLU A 450 -16.83 -12.42 0.10
CA GLU A 450 -17.62 -11.64 -0.86
C GLU A 450 -19.00 -11.28 -0.31
N GLN A 451 -19.68 -12.25 0.31
CA GLN A 451 -21.02 -12.06 0.89
C GLN A 451 -21.01 -11.01 2.00
N GLU A 452 -19.96 -10.93 2.83
CA GLU A 452 -19.84 -9.93 3.89
C GLU A 452 -19.61 -8.53 3.32
N ALA A 453 -18.79 -8.40 2.29
CA ALA A 453 -18.57 -7.12 1.60
C ALA A 453 -19.85 -6.62 0.93
N ARG A 454 -20.56 -7.51 0.20
CA ARG A 454 -21.85 -7.17 -0.44
C ARG A 454 -22.95 -6.83 0.58
N GLN A 455 -23.03 -7.53 1.71
CA GLN A 455 -23.97 -7.21 2.80
C GLN A 455 -23.73 -5.81 3.40
N ARG A 456 -22.48 -5.32 3.38
CA ARG A 456 -22.12 -3.96 3.80
C ARG A 456 -22.32 -2.91 2.71
N GLY A 457 -22.83 -3.30 1.53
CA GLY A 457 -23.00 -2.43 0.37
C GLY A 457 -21.69 -2.02 -0.31
N TRP A 458 -20.60 -2.77 -0.10
CA TRP A 458 -19.29 -2.45 -0.67
C TRP A 458 -19.14 -3.07 -2.06
N HIS A 459 -18.57 -2.30 -3.00
CA HIS A 459 -18.33 -2.75 -4.36
C HIS A 459 -17.39 -3.97 -4.37
N TRP A 460 -17.67 -4.97 -5.20
CA TRP A 460 -16.86 -6.19 -5.32
C TRP A 460 -16.75 -6.59 -6.78
N GLN A 461 -15.51 -6.73 -7.25
CA GLN A 461 -15.18 -7.10 -8.61
C GLN A 461 -15.27 -8.62 -8.77
N ASN A 462 -16.04 -9.09 -9.75
CA ASN A 462 -16.10 -10.52 -10.07
C ASN A 462 -14.78 -10.97 -10.72
N GLU A 463 -14.50 -12.28 -10.68
CA GLU A 463 -13.34 -12.82 -11.37
C GLU A 463 -13.48 -12.63 -12.89
N VAL A 464 -12.50 -11.95 -13.49
CA VAL A 464 -12.44 -11.71 -14.93
C VAL A 464 -11.64 -12.83 -15.59
N GLU A 465 -12.21 -13.47 -16.61
CA GLU A 465 -11.54 -14.46 -17.44
C GLU A 465 -10.37 -13.85 -18.23
N SER A 466 -9.42 -14.69 -18.67
CA SER A 466 -8.27 -14.18 -19.42
C SER A 466 -8.64 -13.89 -20.87
N GLU A 467 -8.36 -12.68 -21.35
CA GLU A 467 -8.44 -12.34 -22.79
C GLU A 467 -7.37 -13.07 -23.65
N LEU A 468 -6.50 -13.89 -23.05
CA LEU A 468 -5.55 -14.72 -23.79
C LEU A 468 -6.27 -15.85 -24.53
N ASP A 469 -6.43 -15.68 -25.84
CA ASP A 469 -6.84 -16.73 -26.75
C ASP A 469 -5.78 -17.86 -26.80
N LEU A 470 -5.97 -18.87 -25.95
CA LEU A 470 -5.07 -20.01 -25.81
C LEU A 470 -4.95 -20.84 -27.09
N SER A 471 -5.88 -20.74 -28.05
CA SER A 471 -5.77 -21.46 -29.32
C SER A 471 -4.59 -21.00 -30.18
N LYS A 472 -4.06 -19.80 -29.91
CA LYS A 472 -2.93 -19.19 -30.62
C LYS A 472 -1.56 -19.54 -30.02
N PHE A 473 -1.51 -20.31 -28.92
CA PHE A 473 -0.27 -20.57 -28.18
C PHE A 473 -0.11 -22.05 -27.82
N SER A 474 1.13 -22.51 -27.75
CA SER A 474 1.43 -23.79 -27.09
C SER A 474 1.39 -23.59 -25.58
N ALA A 475 0.33 -24.11 -24.94
CA ALA A 475 0.14 -24.06 -23.50
C ALA A 475 0.97 -25.17 -22.80
N LEU A 476 1.76 -24.77 -21.80
CA LEU A 476 2.66 -25.63 -21.04
C LEU A 476 2.20 -25.71 -19.58
N GLN A 477 1.96 -26.91 -19.07
CA GLN A 477 1.63 -27.10 -17.65
C GLN A 477 2.92 -27.01 -16.81
N ALA A 478 2.79 -26.65 -15.52
CA ALA A 478 3.91 -26.54 -14.59
C ALA A 478 4.86 -27.75 -14.55
N LYS A 479 4.30 -28.97 -14.69
CA LYS A 479 5.03 -30.25 -14.76
C LYS A 479 5.86 -30.44 -16.04
N ASP A 480 5.51 -29.71 -17.11
CA ASP A 480 6.13 -29.82 -18.43
C ASP A 480 7.15 -28.68 -18.68
N ILE A 481 7.28 -27.73 -17.73
CA ILE A 481 8.37 -26.73 -17.71
C ILE A 481 9.67 -27.45 -17.30
N PRO A 482 10.78 -27.33 -18.07
CA PRO A 482 12.07 -27.94 -17.73
C PRO A 482 12.46 -27.68 -16.27
N ASP A 483 12.97 -28.72 -15.58
CA ASP A 483 13.30 -28.62 -14.15
C ASP A 483 14.50 -27.69 -13.93
N ASP A 484 15.54 -27.83 -14.76
CA ASP A 484 16.73 -26.98 -14.75
C ASP A 484 16.59 -25.81 -15.74
N ILE A 485 17.00 -24.61 -15.32
CA ILE A 485 17.11 -23.44 -16.20
C ILE A 485 18.12 -23.64 -17.34
N ALA A 486 19.11 -24.52 -17.16
CA ALA A 486 20.07 -24.88 -18.21
C ALA A 486 19.40 -25.58 -19.41
N ASP A 487 18.26 -26.24 -19.20
CA ASP A 487 17.52 -27.00 -20.22
C ASP A 487 16.42 -26.14 -20.92
N VAL A 488 16.31 -24.85 -20.56
CA VAL A 488 15.29 -23.93 -21.09
C VAL A 488 15.77 -23.23 -22.36
N ALA A 489 15.14 -23.51 -23.49
CA ALA A 489 15.35 -22.81 -24.76
C ALA A 489 14.56 -21.48 -24.86
N ASP A 490 14.94 -20.60 -25.79
CA ASP A 490 14.25 -19.30 -26.00
C ASP A 490 12.82 -19.47 -26.55
N ASP A 491 12.46 -20.64 -27.07
CA ASP A 491 11.11 -20.99 -27.54
C ASP A 491 10.04 -20.92 -26.42
N ILE A 492 10.46 -20.81 -25.17
CA ILE A 492 9.59 -20.59 -24.01
C ILE A 492 8.89 -19.23 -24.04
N LEU A 493 9.44 -18.25 -24.77
CA LEU A 493 8.84 -16.91 -24.93
C LEU A 493 7.61 -16.93 -25.84
N ASP A 494 7.51 -17.92 -26.74
CA ASP A 494 6.37 -18.14 -27.64
C ASP A 494 5.27 -19.02 -27.00
N LYS A 495 5.56 -19.61 -25.83
CA LYS A 495 4.65 -20.47 -25.07
C LYS A 495 3.81 -19.66 -24.07
N VAL A 496 2.73 -20.28 -23.61
CA VAL A 496 1.92 -19.80 -22.47
C VAL A 496 2.07 -20.80 -21.33
N LEU A 497 2.42 -20.32 -20.14
CA LEU A 497 2.54 -21.13 -18.93
C LEU A 497 1.21 -21.13 -18.18
N ILE A 498 0.75 -22.32 -17.76
CA ILE A 498 -0.45 -22.47 -16.92
C ILE A 498 -0.03 -22.53 -15.45
N CYS A 499 -0.55 -21.59 -14.65
CA CYS A 499 -0.23 -21.47 -13.23
C CYS A 499 -0.73 -22.66 -12.41
N GLU A 500 0.17 -23.37 -11.72
CA GLU A 500 -0.17 -24.54 -10.90
C GLU A 500 -1.12 -24.26 -9.72
N GLN A 501 -1.24 -23.00 -9.29
CA GLN A 501 -2.08 -22.61 -8.14
C GLN A 501 -3.45 -22.03 -8.54
N THR A 502 -3.57 -21.45 -9.74
CA THR A 502 -4.77 -20.69 -10.14
C THR A 502 -5.31 -21.06 -11.52
N ASN A 503 -4.62 -21.95 -12.24
CA ASN A 503 -4.86 -22.28 -13.66
C ASN A 503 -4.81 -21.08 -14.63
N LYS A 504 -4.48 -19.86 -14.16
CA LYS A 504 -4.41 -18.68 -15.01
C LYS A 504 -3.21 -18.76 -15.95
N PRO A 505 -3.38 -18.47 -17.25
CA PRO A 505 -2.28 -18.40 -18.19
C PRO A 505 -1.42 -17.17 -17.94
N PHE A 506 -0.11 -17.30 -18.13
CA PHE A 506 0.84 -16.19 -18.18
C PHE A 506 1.94 -16.46 -19.21
N ARG A 507 2.68 -15.41 -19.56
CA ARG A 507 3.85 -15.49 -20.46
C ARG A 507 5.05 -14.89 -19.75
N LEU A 508 6.24 -15.30 -20.18
CA LEU A 508 7.51 -14.70 -19.76
C LEU A 508 7.94 -13.65 -20.78
N THR A 509 8.51 -12.56 -20.28
CA THR A 509 9.26 -11.59 -21.08
C THR A 509 10.69 -12.07 -21.32
N LYS A 510 11.36 -11.53 -22.34
CA LYS A 510 12.78 -11.80 -22.59
C LYS A 510 13.66 -11.43 -21.38
N HIS A 511 13.36 -10.30 -20.74
CA HIS A 511 14.06 -9.84 -19.54
C HIS A 511 13.92 -10.84 -18.37
N GLU A 512 12.72 -11.36 -18.09
CA GLU A 512 12.54 -12.41 -17.08
C GLU A 512 13.37 -13.66 -17.40
N LEU A 513 13.34 -14.16 -18.64
CA LEU A 513 14.12 -15.33 -19.04
C LEU A 513 15.62 -15.13 -18.85
N ASP A 514 16.13 -13.95 -19.23
CA ASP A 514 17.55 -13.62 -19.10
C ASP A 514 17.95 -13.46 -17.63
N PHE A 515 17.09 -12.86 -16.79
CA PHE A 515 17.27 -12.81 -15.33
C PHE A 515 17.37 -14.22 -14.72
N TYR A 516 16.42 -15.10 -15.02
CA TYR A 516 16.41 -16.48 -14.51
C TYR A 516 17.69 -17.25 -14.90
N ARG A 517 18.16 -17.08 -16.14
CA ARG A 517 19.42 -17.68 -16.62
C ARG A 517 20.65 -17.09 -15.94
N GLN A 518 20.76 -15.76 -15.87
CA GLN A 518 21.87 -15.05 -15.21
C GLN A 518 22.04 -15.49 -13.75
N HIS A 519 20.93 -15.64 -13.04
CA HIS A 519 20.91 -16.02 -11.62
C HIS A 519 20.88 -17.53 -11.37
N LYS A 520 20.87 -18.37 -12.41
CA LYS A 520 20.76 -19.82 -12.32
C LYS A 520 19.57 -20.24 -11.45
N LEU A 521 18.39 -19.74 -11.81
CA LEU A 521 17.11 -20.01 -11.15
C LEU A 521 16.12 -20.64 -12.14
N PRO A 522 15.33 -21.64 -11.73
CA PRO A 522 14.31 -22.26 -12.57
C PRO A 522 13.21 -21.26 -12.92
N LEU A 523 12.59 -21.46 -14.09
CA LEU A 523 11.39 -20.71 -14.45
C LEU A 523 10.23 -20.98 -13.48
N PRO A 524 9.43 -19.93 -13.18
CA PRO A 524 8.32 -20.01 -12.24
C PRO A 524 7.14 -20.80 -12.83
N ALA A 525 6.54 -21.64 -11.99
CA ALA A 525 5.31 -22.39 -12.29
C ALA A 525 4.03 -21.65 -11.85
N VAL A 526 4.17 -20.46 -11.25
CA VAL A 526 3.08 -19.68 -10.63
C VAL A 526 3.00 -18.29 -11.28
N HIS A 527 1.78 -17.86 -11.60
CA HIS A 527 1.47 -16.56 -12.21
C HIS A 527 2.03 -15.40 -11.36
N PRO A 528 2.68 -14.37 -11.94
CA PRO A 528 3.34 -13.29 -11.19
C PRO A 528 2.50 -12.66 -10.08
N LEU A 529 1.27 -12.21 -10.37
CA LEU A 529 0.35 -11.70 -9.35
C LEU A 529 0.11 -12.68 -8.18
N GLN A 530 -0.02 -13.98 -8.43
CA GLN A 530 -0.17 -14.97 -7.35
C GLN A 530 1.12 -15.12 -6.55
N ARG A 531 2.29 -15.03 -7.18
CA ARG A 531 3.57 -14.99 -6.46
C ARG A 531 3.66 -13.75 -5.56
N ILE A 532 3.19 -12.57 -6.00
CA ILE A 532 3.08 -11.37 -5.15
C ILE A 532 2.14 -11.64 -3.96
N LYS A 533 0.92 -12.16 -4.20
CA LYS A 533 -0.03 -12.50 -3.11
C LYS A 533 0.55 -13.46 -2.08
N ASN A 534 1.30 -14.47 -2.52
CA ASN A 534 1.94 -15.44 -1.65
C ASN A 534 3.00 -14.81 -0.72
N ARG A 535 3.57 -13.65 -1.07
CA ARG A 535 4.55 -12.92 -0.24
C ARG A 535 3.90 -12.03 0.82
N PHE A 536 2.67 -11.56 0.59
CA PHE A 536 1.97 -10.72 1.56
C PHE A 536 1.76 -11.35 2.94
N VAL A 537 1.84 -12.68 3.05
CA VAL A 537 1.75 -13.41 4.32
C VAL A 537 2.88 -13.09 5.31
N PHE A 538 4.00 -12.56 4.80
CA PHE A 538 5.19 -12.17 5.57
C PHE A 538 5.25 -10.67 5.86
N ARG A 539 4.47 -9.82 5.17
CA ARG A 539 4.37 -8.40 5.53
C ARG A 539 3.67 -8.29 6.89
N HIS A 540 4.22 -7.47 7.78
CA HIS A 540 3.54 -7.11 9.00
C HIS A 540 2.26 -6.29 8.68
N PRO A 541 1.07 -6.75 9.11
CA PRO A 541 -0.13 -5.96 8.95
C PRO A 541 -0.10 -4.74 9.89
N TYR A 542 -0.93 -3.74 9.60
CA TYR A 542 -1.08 -2.53 10.41
C TYR A 542 -1.92 -2.77 11.68
N LYS A 543 -1.45 -3.71 12.51
CA LYS A 543 -2.10 -4.20 13.72
C LYS A 543 -1.03 -4.70 14.71
N LEU A 544 -1.26 -4.44 15.98
CA LEU A 544 -0.58 -5.17 17.06
C LEU A 544 -1.61 -5.95 17.87
N TRP A 545 -1.17 -7.04 18.47
CA TRP A 545 -1.93 -7.85 19.41
C TRP A 545 -1.32 -7.70 20.81
N LYS A 546 -2.16 -7.89 21.85
CA LYS A 546 -1.66 -8.17 23.20
C LYS A 546 -1.15 -9.61 23.21
N ASP A 547 0.05 -9.81 23.73
CA ASP A 547 0.72 -11.10 23.77
C ASP A 547 1.61 -11.21 25.02
N VAL A 548 2.17 -12.39 25.27
CA VAL A 548 3.09 -12.66 26.39
C VAL A 548 4.43 -13.20 25.87
N CYS A 549 5.53 -12.64 26.36
CA CYS A 549 6.87 -13.07 25.95
C CYS A 549 7.05 -14.57 26.16
N PHE A 550 7.39 -15.32 25.10
CA PHE A 550 7.50 -16.77 25.15
C PHE A 550 8.52 -17.25 26.20
N ASN A 551 9.61 -16.48 26.40
CA ASN A 551 10.64 -16.76 27.40
C ASN A 551 10.23 -16.32 28.82
N CYS A 552 10.12 -15.01 29.08
CA CYS A 552 9.94 -14.48 30.44
C CYS A 552 8.48 -14.26 30.90
N LYS A 553 7.49 -14.58 30.05
CA LYS A 553 6.04 -14.46 30.31
C LYS A 553 5.50 -13.05 30.62
N LYS A 554 6.33 -12.00 30.51
CA LYS A 554 5.91 -10.61 30.62
C LYS A 554 4.91 -10.25 29.51
N GLU A 555 3.84 -9.52 29.85
CA GLU A 555 2.93 -8.92 28.88
C GLU A 555 3.65 -7.94 27.93
N MET A 556 3.24 -7.94 26.67
CA MET A 556 3.79 -7.10 25.60
C MET A 556 2.73 -6.82 24.53
N HIS A 557 3.03 -5.88 23.63
CA HIS A 557 2.32 -5.74 22.36
C HIS A 557 3.24 -6.22 21.24
N SER A 558 2.71 -7.01 20.31
CA SER A 558 3.49 -7.56 19.21
C SER A 558 2.81 -7.39 17.85
N GLY A 559 3.62 -7.25 16.79
CA GLY A 559 3.20 -7.27 15.38
C GLY A 559 3.01 -8.69 14.80
N TRP A 560 3.08 -9.73 15.63
CA TRP A 560 2.80 -11.11 15.27
C TRP A 560 1.41 -11.53 15.73
N ASP A 561 0.67 -12.24 14.87
CA ASP A 561 -0.64 -12.80 15.22
C ASP A 561 -0.48 -14.02 16.16
N PRO A 562 -1.02 -13.99 17.39
CA PRO A 562 -0.95 -15.12 18.31
C PRO A 562 -1.56 -16.41 17.75
N ALA A 563 -2.49 -16.32 16.78
CA ALA A 563 -3.05 -17.49 16.10
C ALA A 563 -2.00 -18.28 15.30
N LYS A 564 -0.92 -17.63 14.84
CA LYS A 564 0.22 -18.28 14.16
C LYS A 564 1.18 -19.00 15.12
N LYS A 565 1.07 -18.80 16.43
CA LYS A 565 1.82 -19.49 17.51
C LYS A 565 3.36 -19.40 17.40
N TYR A 566 3.89 -18.31 16.84
CA TYR A 566 5.33 -18.08 16.77
C TYR A 566 5.98 -17.92 18.15
N LYS A 567 7.29 -18.19 18.25
CA LYS A 567 8.08 -17.92 19.46
C LYS A 567 8.44 -16.44 19.55
N VAL A 568 7.51 -15.61 20.00
CA VAL A 568 7.72 -14.16 20.13
C VAL A 568 8.40 -13.84 21.46
N TYR A 569 9.56 -13.18 21.41
CA TYR A 569 10.34 -12.73 22.56
C TYR A 569 10.25 -11.21 22.68
N CYS A 570 10.06 -10.70 23.91
CA CYS A 570 10.25 -9.28 24.17
C CYS A 570 11.70 -8.88 23.92
N GLU A 571 11.96 -7.61 23.57
CA GLU A 571 13.29 -7.09 23.22
C GLU A 571 14.42 -7.60 24.14
N THR A 572 14.27 -7.52 25.47
CA THR A 572 15.30 -7.93 26.44
C THR A 572 15.60 -9.43 26.42
N CYS A 573 14.64 -10.26 26.05
CA CYS A 573 14.86 -11.70 25.85
C CYS A 573 15.45 -11.95 24.46
N TYR A 574 14.91 -11.31 23.43
CA TYR A 574 15.36 -11.45 22.04
C TYR A 574 16.86 -11.11 21.89
N LEU A 575 17.31 -10.00 22.50
CA LEU A 575 18.71 -9.56 22.46
C LEU A 575 19.72 -10.50 23.13
N LYS A 576 19.27 -11.55 23.85
CA LYS A 576 20.14 -12.57 24.45
C LYS A 576 20.34 -13.80 23.55
N GLU A 577 19.46 -13.99 22.57
CA GLU A 577 19.44 -15.18 21.70
C GLU A 577 20.03 -14.89 20.30
N VAL A 578 20.14 -13.62 19.90
CA VAL A 578 20.82 -13.23 18.66
C VAL A 578 22.33 -13.40 18.80
N VAL A 579 22.97 -14.01 17.79
CA VAL A 579 24.37 -14.51 17.88
C VAL A 579 25.31 -13.79 16.94
#